data_AF-F2GCQ5-F1
#
_entry.id   AF-F2GCQ5-F1
#
_cell.length_a   1.000
_cell.length_b   1.000
_cell.length_c   1.000
_cell.angle_alpha   90.00
_cell.angle_beta   90.00
_cell.angle_gamma   90.00
#
_symmetry.space_group_name_H-M   'P 1'
#
loop_
_entity.id
_entity.type
_entity.pdbx_description
1 polymer ?
#
loop_
_entity_poly.entity_id
_entity_poly.type
_entity_poly.pdbx_seq_one_letter_code
_entity_poly.pdbx_strand_id
1 'polypeptide(L)'
;MTRNEFLSQFHHFRQPHIEPDFPLQKTGRPAAVLIPLIDYGNSLRLLLTERAHHLKHHPGQISFPGGAVDSSDNTLFDAALREAEEEVGLPSSHVDVVGMLPRYRTISGYEIAPVVGFVNPDFTPVIDKNEVESVFEVPLAHVLNRKNHLVHTTHRDKKAFPIYFIPWQERMIWGATAAMLRNLSHHIHP
;
A
#
# COMPACT_ATOMS: atom_id res chain seq x y z
N MET A 1 7.91 -15.46 -5.51
CA MET A 1 8.94 -15.45 -4.46
C MET A 1 8.30 -15.90 -3.17
N THR A 2 9.07 -16.56 -2.30
CA THR A 2 8.66 -17.06 -0.98
C THR A 2 8.82 -15.97 0.09
N ARG A 3 8.25 -16.19 1.28
CA ARG A 3 8.45 -15.33 2.46
C ARG A 3 9.93 -15.12 2.80
N ASN A 4 10.74 -16.18 2.78
CA ASN A 4 12.17 -16.09 3.10
C ASN A 4 12.96 -15.29 2.05
N GLU A 5 12.66 -15.49 0.77
CA GLU A 5 13.27 -14.70 -0.31
C GLU A 5 12.92 -13.22 -0.18
N PHE A 6 11.66 -12.91 0.13
CA PHE A 6 11.21 -11.53 0.35
C PHE A 6 11.94 -10.90 1.54
N LEU A 7 11.96 -11.57 2.70
CA LEU A 7 12.62 -11.07 3.91
C LEU A 7 14.12 -10.81 3.67
N SER A 8 14.80 -11.75 3.00
CA SER A 8 16.21 -11.60 2.67
C SER A 8 16.49 -10.39 1.78
N GLN A 9 15.59 -10.06 0.86
CA GLN A 9 15.72 -8.89 -0.02
C GLN A 9 15.32 -7.61 0.71
N PHE A 10 14.22 -7.64 1.47
CA PHE A 10 13.68 -6.48 2.19
C PHE A 10 14.61 -5.96 3.28
N HIS A 11 15.30 -6.83 4.02
CA HIS A 11 16.25 -6.42 5.06
C HIS A 11 17.65 -6.10 4.52
N HIS A 12 17.90 -6.34 3.24
CA HIS A 12 19.19 -6.03 2.65
C HIS A 12 19.33 -4.50 2.55
N PHE A 13 20.18 -3.93 3.41
CA PHE A 13 20.38 -2.49 3.46
C PHE A 13 20.93 -1.97 2.13
N ARG A 14 20.10 -1.23 1.39
CA ARG A 14 20.46 -0.50 0.16
C ARG A 14 19.78 0.86 0.21
N GLN A 15 20.29 1.83 -0.54
CA GLN A 15 19.54 3.06 -0.83
C GLN A 15 18.64 2.78 -2.04
N PRO A 16 17.35 2.45 -1.86
CA PRO A 16 16.46 2.25 -2.99
C PRO A 16 16.24 3.58 -3.73
N HIS A 17 15.97 3.49 -5.02
CA HIS A 17 15.43 4.63 -5.76
C HIS A 17 14.00 4.90 -5.28
N ILE A 18 13.80 6.01 -4.58
CA ILE A 18 12.49 6.43 -4.09
C ILE A 18 11.86 7.32 -5.17
N GLU A 19 10.64 6.97 -5.57
CA GLU A 19 9.85 7.81 -6.47
C GLU A 19 9.58 9.18 -5.86
N PRO A 20 9.68 10.27 -6.66
CA PRO A 20 9.26 11.58 -6.19
C PRO A 20 7.78 11.53 -5.80
N ASP A 21 7.50 11.97 -4.59
CA ASP A 21 6.15 12.12 -4.05
C ASP A 21 5.68 13.59 -4.17
N PHE A 22 4.52 13.90 -3.61
CA PHE A 22 3.98 15.25 -3.71
C PHE A 22 4.75 16.24 -2.80
N PRO A 23 5.26 17.37 -3.32
CA PRO A 23 6.08 18.30 -2.55
C PRO A 23 5.20 19.18 -1.65
N LEU A 24 4.77 18.63 -0.52
CA LEU A 24 4.01 19.37 0.48
C LEU A 24 4.81 20.58 1.01
N GLN A 25 4.16 21.73 1.08
CA GLN A 25 4.75 22.97 1.62
C GLN A 25 4.72 23.03 3.15
N LYS A 26 3.88 22.18 3.78
CA LYS A 26 3.71 22.06 5.23
C LYS A 26 3.79 20.58 5.59
N THR A 27 3.96 20.27 6.87
CA THR A 27 3.88 18.90 7.38
C THR A 27 2.54 18.28 6.99
N GLY A 28 2.58 17.07 6.41
CA GLY A 28 1.37 16.35 6.03
C GLY A 28 0.62 15.83 7.24
N ARG A 29 -0.68 15.57 7.07
CA ARG A 29 -1.46 14.82 8.06
C ARG A 29 -0.92 13.38 8.11
N PRO A 30 -0.54 12.85 9.28
CA PRO A 30 -0.01 11.51 9.38
C PRO A 30 -1.09 10.47 9.04
N ALA A 31 -0.72 9.48 8.25
CA ALA A 31 -1.53 8.33 7.89
C ALA A 31 -0.65 7.09 7.84
N ALA A 32 -1.25 5.91 8.00
CA ALA A 32 -0.55 4.64 7.87
C ALA A 32 -1.40 3.65 7.08
N VAL A 33 -0.75 2.87 6.23
CA VAL A 33 -1.39 1.81 5.45
C VAL A 33 -0.64 0.51 5.65
N LEU A 34 -1.37 -0.61 5.65
CA LEU A 34 -0.79 -1.93 5.64
C LEU A 34 -0.60 -2.40 4.19
N ILE A 35 0.57 -2.94 3.88
CA ILE A 35 0.88 -3.70 2.67
C ILE A 35 0.81 -5.18 3.07
N PRO A 36 -0.40 -5.79 3.08
CA PRO A 36 -0.61 -7.16 3.55
C PRO A 36 -0.14 -8.17 2.51
N LEU A 37 0.87 -8.97 2.87
CA LEU A 37 1.40 -10.05 2.05
C LEU A 37 0.87 -11.40 2.55
N ILE A 38 -0.11 -11.96 1.87
CA ILE A 38 -0.64 -13.30 2.16
C ILE A 38 0.40 -14.34 1.73
N ASP A 39 0.80 -15.19 2.67
CA ASP A 39 1.83 -16.21 2.47
C ASP A 39 1.22 -17.59 2.18
N TYR A 40 1.18 -17.97 0.91
CA TYR A 40 0.79 -19.33 0.47
C TYR A 40 1.98 -20.31 0.44
N GLY A 41 3.08 -19.99 1.13
CA GLY A 41 4.29 -20.80 1.25
C GLY A 41 5.24 -20.66 0.05
N ASN A 42 4.77 -21.01 -1.15
CA ASN A 42 5.58 -20.92 -2.38
C ASN A 42 5.40 -19.59 -3.13
N SER A 43 4.41 -18.80 -2.75
CA SER A 43 4.06 -17.56 -3.41
C SER A 43 3.43 -16.57 -2.44
N LEU A 44 3.74 -15.30 -2.65
CA LEU A 44 3.14 -14.19 -1.92
C LEU A 44 2.09 -13.50 -2.78
N ARG A 45 0.98 -13.12 -2.17
CA ARG A 45 -0.08 -12.32 -2.80
C ARG A 45 -0.36 -11.09 -1.95
N LEU A 46 -0.66 -9.99 -2.61
CA LEU A 46 -0.98 -8.73 -1.99
C LEU A 46 -2.50 -8.60 -1.90
N LEU A 47 -3.04 -8.35 -0.70
CA LEU A 47 -4.44 -8.00 -0.53
C LEU A 47 -4.62 -6.48 -0.73
N LEU A 48 -5.61 -6.11 -1.54
CA LEU A 48 -6.00 -4.72 -1.79
C LEU A 48 -7.51 -4.54 -1.61
N THR A 49 -7.91 -3.32 -1.30
CA THR A 49 -9.31 -2.88 -1.19
C THR A 49 -9.68 -2.02 -2.40
N GLU A 50 -10.94 -2.11 -2.79
CA GLU A 50 -11.61 -1.09 -3.59
C GLU A 50 -12.51 -0.28 -2.66
N ARG A 51 -12.28 1.04 -2.62
CA ARG A 51 -13.06 1.95 -1.76
C ARG A 51 -14.51 2.03 -2.21
N ALA A 52 -15.44 2.03 -1.26
CA ALA A 52 -16.86 2.13 -1.54
C ALA A 52 -17.20 3.35 -2.42
N HIS A 53 -18.04 3.16 -3.43
CA HIS A 53 -18.32 4.19 -4.44
C HIS A 53 -19.07 5.41 -3.88
N HIS A 54 -19.73 5.27 -2.73
CA HIS A 54 -20.48 6.34 -2.09
C HIS A 54 -19.61 7.28 -1.23
N LEU A 55 -18.33 6.96 -1.05
CA LEU A 55 -17.43 7.78 -0.24
C LEU A 55 -17.17 9.15 -0.89
N LYS A 56 -17.16 10.18 -0.05
CA LYS A 56 -16.88 11.57 -0.46
C LYS A 56 -15.48 11.72 -1.07
N HIS A 57 -14.52 10.93 -0.59
CA HIS A 57 -13.12 11.01 -0.98
C HIS A 57 -12.67 9.69 -1.59
N HIS A 58 -12.06 9.79 -2.78
CA HIS A 58 -11.46 8.67 -3.50
C HIS A 58 -12.42 7.48 -3.77
N PRO A 59 -13.67 7.71 -4.21
CA PRO A 59 -14.62 6.62 -4.47
C PRO A 59 -14.09 5.68 -5.56
N GLY A 60 -14.21 4.37 -5.35
CA GLY A 60 -13.76 3.34 -6.30
C GLY A 60 -12.25 3.25 -6.50
N GLN A 61 -11.44 4.00 -5.75
CA GLN A 61 -9.98 3.88 -5.85
C GLN A 61 -9.51 2.58 -5.21
N ILE A 62 -8.46 2.01 -5.80
CA ILE A 62 -7.78 0.84 -5.24
C ILE A 62 -6.75 1.32 -4.24
N SER A 63 -6.83 0.79 -3.02
CA SER A 63 -5.99 1.15 -1.90
C SER A 63 -5.49 -0.07 -1.15
N PHE A 64 -4.44 0.16 -0.37
CA PHE A 64 -4.14 -0.67 0.78
C PHE A 64 -5.18 -0.44 1.88
N PRO A 65 -5.43 -1.41 2.77
CA PRO A 65 -6.11 -1.12 4.01
C PRO A 65 -5.34 -0.06 4.82
N GLY A 66 -6.02 0.95 5.34
CA GLY A 66 -5.35 2.01 6.09
C GLY A 66 -6.00 3.39 6.04
N GLY A 67 -5.58 4.24 6.96
CA GLY A 67 -6.22 5.52 7.17
C GLY A 67 -5.36 6.52 7.93
N ALA A 68 -6.02 7.54 8.48
CA ALA A 68 -5.36 8.58 9.26
C ALA A 68 -4.94 8.04 10.63
N VAL A 69 -3.83 8.54 11.16
CA VAL A 69 -3.44 8.22 12.54
C VAL A 69 -4.41 8.87 13.52
N ASP A 70 -4.96 8.09 14.45
CA ASP A 70 -5.79 8.55 15.56
C ASP A 70 -4.94 8.89 16.79
N SER A 71 -5.51 9.70 17.69
CA SER A 71 -4.97 9.95 19.02
C SER A 71 -4.76 8.71 19.89
N SER A 72 -5.51 7.62 19.65
CA SER A 72 -5.34 6.34 20.35
C SER A 72 -4.18 5.50 19.83
N ASP A 73 -3.63 5.81 18.65
CA ASP A 73 -2.57 5.04 18.04
C ASP A 73 -1.22 5.43 18.65
N ASN A 74 -0.57 4.50 19.36
CA ASN A 74 0.75 4.77 19.96
C ASN A 74 1.86 4.83 18.90
N THR A 75 1.67 4.12 17.79
CA THR A 75 2.62 4.03 16.69
C THR A 75 1.94 4.01 15.33
N LEU A 76 2.72 4.22 14.27
CA LEU A 76 2.24 4.07 12.88
C LEU A 76 1.86 2.63 12.54
N PHE A 77 2.46 1.64 13.23
CA PHE A 77 2.09 0.24 13.09
C PHE A 77 0.70 0.00 13.66
N ASP A 78 0.41 0.57 14.84
CA ASP A 78 -0.91 0.46 15.47
C ASP A 78 -2.01 1.05 14.57
N ALA A 79 -1.76 2.22 13.98
CA ALA A 79 -2.69 2.84 13.04
C ALA A 79 -2.96 1.95 11.81
N ALA A 80 -1.92 1.41 11.17
CA ALA A 80 -2.09 0.54 10.01
C ALA A 80 -2.85 -0.75 10.34
N LEU A 81 -2.61 -1.33 11.52
CA LEU A 81 -3.26 -2.56 11.97
C LEU A 81 -4.71 -2.32 12.38
N ARG A 82 -4.99 -1.24 13.14
CA ARG A 82 -6.35 -0.85 13.52
C ARG A 82 -7.22 -0.64 12.29
N GLU A 83 -6.76 0.15 11.32
CA GLU A 83 -7.50 0.44 10.09
C GLU A 83 -7.70 -0.82 9.24
N ALA A 84 -6.71 -1.73 9.19
CA ALA A 84 -6.88 -3.02 8.50
C ALA A 84 -7.91 -3.92 9.19
N GLU A 85 -8.00 -3.87 10.52
CA GLU A 85 -9.03 -4.57 11.28
C GLU A 85 -10.42 -3.96 11.03
N GLU A 86 -10.53 -2.64 11.02
CA GLU A 86 -11.79 -1.91 10.76
C GLU A 86 -12.30 -2.14 9.32
N GLU A 87 -11.45 -1.96 8.30
CA GLU A 87 -11.87 -1.99 6.89
C GLU A 87 -12.10 -3.41 6.35
N VAL A 88 -11.27 -4.38 6.75
CA VAL A 88 -11.29 -5.74 6.18
C VAL A 88 -11.34 -6.87 7.22
N GLY A 89 -11.47 -6.55 8.50
CA GLY A 89 -11.59 -7.54 9.57
C GLY A 89 -10.29 -8.30 9.86
N LEU A 90 -9.13 -7.76 9.45
CA LEU A 90 -7.83 -8.41 9.64
C LEU A 90 -7.31 -8.20 11.07
N PRO A 91 -7.36 -9.23 11.94
CA PRO A 91 -6.90 -9.06 13.32
C PRO A 91 -5.40 -8.86 13.35
N SER A 92 -4.93 -7.95 14.20
CA SER A 92 -3.49 -7.70 14.38
C SER A 92 -2.67 -8.97 14.69
N SER A 93 -3.25 -9.94 15.41
CA SER A 93 -2.61 -11.23 15.72
C SER A 93 -2.37 -12.14 14.51
N HIS A 94 -2.98 -11.83 13.36
CA HIS A 94 -2.76 -12.55 12.09
C HIS A 94 -1.70 -11.87 11.21
N VAL A 95 -1.09 -10.77 11.67
CA VAL A 95 -0.12 -9.99 10.92
C VAL A 95 1.25 -10.06 11.59
N ASP A 96 2.21 -10.63 10.86
CA ASP A 96 3.62 -10.64 11.24
C ASP A 96 4.32 -9.43 10.60
N VAL A 97 4.45 -8.34 11.35
CA VAL A 97 4.99 -7.06 10.85
C VAL A 97 6.47 -7.18 10.55
N VAL A 98 6.87 -6.75 9.34
CA VAL A 98 8.25 -6.81 8.84
C VAL A 98 8.98 -5.48 9.05
N GLY A 99 8.29 -4.37 8.76
CA GLY A 99 8.89 -3.03 8.77
C GLY A 99 8.08 -2.04 7.95
N MET A 100 8.72 -0.94 7.56
CA MET A 100 8.05 0.16 6.86
C MET A 100 8.91 0.65 5.70
N LEU A 101 8.27 1.01 4.58
CA LEU A 101 8.92 1.70 3.48
C LEU A 101 9.11 3.20 3.81
N PRO A 102 9.92 3.96 3.05
CA PRO A 102 9.93 5.41 3.15
C PRO A 102 8.53 5.99 3.01
N ARG A 103 8.25 7.04 3.78
CA ARG A 103 6.94 7.71 3.78
C ARG A 103 6.62 8.29 2.40
N TYR A 104 5.34 8.30 2.05
CA TYR A 104 4.86 8.81 0.77
C TYR A 104 3.87 9.97 0.98
N ARG A 105 4.19 11.14 0.43
CA ARG A 105 3.33 12.33 0.51
C ARG A 105 2.34 12.39 -0.63
N THR A 106 1.07 12.61 -0.31
CA THR A 106 -0.01 12.68 -1.30
C THR A 106 -0.44 14.10 -1.60
N ILE A 107 -1.09 14.27 -2.76
CA ILE A 107 -1.72 15.54 -3.15
C ILE A 107 -2.88 15.96 -2.24
N SER A 108 -3.48 15.01 -1.52
CA SER A 108 -4.54 15.25 -0.53
C SER A 108 -4.00 15.72 0.83
N GLY A 109 -2.67 15.88 0.96
CA GLY A 109 -2.05 16.42 2.17
C GLY A 109 -1.68 15.39 3.22
N TYR A 110 -1.70 14.09 2.89
CA TYR A 110 -1.26 13.04 3.80
C TYR A 110 0.22 12.74 3.65
N GLU A 111 0.85 12.33 4.76
CA GLU A 111 2.16 11.72 4.81
C GLU A 111 1.98 10.26 5.26
N ILE A 112 1.96 9.35 4.28
CA ILE A 112 1.58 7.95 4.48
C ILE A 112 2.80 7.12 4.85
N ALA A 113 2.66 6.36 5.93
CA ALA A 113 3.57 5.33 6.39
C ALA A 113 3.17 3.96 5.81
N PRO A 114 3.90 3.37 4.85
CA PRO A 114 3.56 2.08 4.26
C PRO A 114 4.20 0.96 5.08
N VAL A 115 3.41 0.32 5.94
CA VAL A 115 3.81 -0.79 6.81
C VAL A 115 3.70 -2.09 6.03
N VAL A 116 4.72 -2.94 6.05
CA VAL A 116 4.71 -4.25 5.40
C VAL A 116 4.52 -5.34 6.45
N GLY A 117 3.60 -6.27 6.20
CA GLY A 117 3.35 -7.40 7.10
C GLY A 117 2.91 -8.65 6.36
N PHE A 118 3.31 -9.82 6.88
CA PHE A 118 2.82 -11.10 6.39
C PHE A 118 1.50 -11.46 7.04
N VAL A 119 0.54 -11.89 6.24
CA VAL A 119 -0.80 -12.28 6.69
C VAL A 119 -0.94 -13.80 6.60
N ASN A 120 -1.54 -14.40 7.62
CA ASN A 120 -1.88 -15.82 7.63
C ASN A 120 -2.80 -16.16 6.42
N PRO A 121 -2.48 -17.18 5.60
CA PRO A 121 -3.30 -17.57 4.44
C PRO A 121 -4.71 -18.06 4.79
N ASP A 122 -4.97 -18.46 6.04
CA ASP A 122 -6.30 -18.86 6.51
C ASP A 122 -7.21 -17.65 6.81
N PHE A 123 -6.68 -16.43 6.75
CA PHE A 123 -7.47 -15.22 6.90
C PHE A 123 -8.50 -15.09 5.78
N THR A 124 -9.77 -14.96 6.17
CA THR A 124 -10.86 -14.63 5.25
C THR A 124 -11.35 -13.22 5.55
N PRO A 125 -11.25 -12.26 4.61
CA PRO A 125 -11.66 -10.88 4.84
C PRO A 125 -13.15 -10.74 5.16
N VAL A 126 -13.46 -9.87 6.11
CA VAL A 126 -14.83 -9.40 6.42
C VAL A 126 -14.82 -7.89 6.28
N ILE A 127 -15.37 -7.39 5.18
CA ILE A 127 -15.29 -5.97 4.84
C ILE A 127 -16.33 -5.11 5.58
N ASP A 128 -15.95 -3.90 5.98
CA ASP A 128 -16.92 -2.85 6.29
C ASP A 128 -17.42 -2.21 4.99
N LYS A 129 -18.69 -2.46 4.66
CA LYS A 129 -19.33 -1.95 3.45
C LYS A 129 -19.52 -0.44 3.42
N ASN A 130 -19.38 0.24 4.56
CA ASN A 130 -19.38 1.70 4.59
C ASN A 130 -18.10 2.27 3.97
N GLU A 131 -17.01 1.51 3.95
CA GLU A 131 -15.70 1.99 3.51
C GLU A 131 -15.15 1.22 2.31
N VAL A 132 -15.45 -0.08 2.22
CA VAL A 132 -14.89 -1.00 1.23
C VAL A 132 -16.00 -1.63 0.41
N GLU A 133 -15.89 -1.50 -0.92
CA GLU A 133 -16.78 -2.18 -1.87
C GLU A 133 -16.37 -3.65 -2.04
N SER A 134 -15.08 -3.89 -2.25
CA SER A 134 -14.55 -5.22 -2.51
C SER A 134 -13.09 -5.36 -2.07
N VAL A 135 -12.69 -6.61 -1.83
CA VAL A 135 -11.30 -7.00 -1.60
C VAL A 135 -10.85 -7.95 -2.70
N PHE A 136 -9.59 -7.90 -3.06
CA PHE A 136 -9.02 -8.80 -4.04
C PHE A 136 -7.51 -8.97 -3.84
N GLU A 137 -6.98 -10.03 -4.41
CA GLU A 137 -5.56 -10.35 -4.35
C GLU A 137 -4.85 -10.14 -5.68
N VAL A 138 -3.59 -9.70 -5.60
CA VAL A 138 -2.68 -9.58 -6.73
C VAL A 138 -1.42 -10.39 -6.43
N PRO A 139 -0.95 -11.27 -7.32
CA PRO A 139 0.35 -11.93 -7.13
C PRO A 139 1.45 -10.89 -6.89
N LEU A 140 2.25 -11.05 -5.84
CA LEU A 140 3.32 -10.09 -5.53
C LEU A 140 4.29 -9.94 -6.70
N ALA A 141 4.57 -11.04 -7.41
CA ALA A 141 5.40 -11.03 -8.61
C ALA A 141 4.87 -10.09 -9.71
N HIS A 142 3.55 -9.91 -9.82
CA HIS A 142 2.95 -8.99 -10.80
C HIS A 142 3.23 -7.53 -10.43
N VAL A 143 3.01 -7.15 -9.16
CA VAL A 143 3.24 -5.77 -8.70
C VAL A 143 4.72 -5.41 -8.62
N LEU A 144 5.61 -6.39 -8.40
CA LEU A 144 7.06 -6.15 -8.39
C LEU A 144 7.66 -6.08 -9.80
N ASN A 145 6.98 -6.61 -10.83
CA ASN A 145 7.48 -6.58 -12.20
C ASN A 145 7.39 -5.17 -12.80
N ARG A 146 8.54 -4.52 -12.97
CA ARG A 146 8.66 -3.16 -13.54
C ARG A 146 8.04 -3.01 -14.93
N LYS A 147 7.90 -4.10 -15.71
CA LYS A 147 7.22 -4.07 -17.03
C LYS A 147 5.73 -3.77 -16.91
N ASN A 148 5.13 -4.00 -15.74
CA ASN A 148 3.73 -3.69 -15.46
C ASN A 148 3.53 -2.25 -14.96
N HIS A 149 4.62 -1.49 -14.75
CA HIS A 149 4.54 -0.12 -14.24
C HIS A 149 4.46 0.86 -15.40
N LEU A 150 3.34 1.55 -15.50
CA LEU A 150 3.15 2.63 -16.45
C LEU A 150 3.28 3.97 -15.71
N VAL A 151 3.85 4.95 -16.40
CA VAL A 151 4.05 6.30 -15.85
C VAL A 151 3.42 7.31 -16.80
N HIS A 152 2.54 8.15 -16.27
CA HIS A 152 2.03 9.32 -16.96
C HIS A 152 2.50 10.59 -16.27
N THR A 153 3.17 11.47 -16.99
CA THR A 153 3.61 12.75 -16.44
C THR A 153 2.49 13.77 -16.53
N THR A 154 1.98 14.22 -15.38
CA THR A 154 1.03 15.33 -15.30
C THR A 154 1.75 16.65 -14.99
N HIS A 155 1.13 17.77 -15.33
CA HIS A 155 1.66 19.11 -15.07
C HIS A 155 0.70 19.88 -14.17
N ARG A 156 1.21 20.42 -13.06
CA ARG A 156 0.46 21.29 -12.15
C ARG A 156 1.36 22.42 -11.67
N ASP A 157 0.86 23.66 -11.72
CA ASP A 157 1.61 24.87 -11.31
C ASP A 157 3.02 24.96 -11.94
N LYS A 158 3.11 24.62 -13.24
CA LYS A 158 4.36 24.55 -14.03
C LYS A 158 5.39 23.51 -13.55
N LYS A 159 5.03 22.61 -12.63
CA LYS A 159 5.84 21.47 -12.22
C LYS A 159 5.27 20.17 -12.78
N ALA A 160 6.16 19.33 -13.31
CA ALA A 160 5.83 17.99 -13.78
C ALA A 160 5.87 17.00 -12.60
N PHE A 161 4.85 16.15 -12.49
CA PHE A 161 4.80 15.08 -11.50
C PHE A 161 4.35 13.77 -12.16
N PRO A 162 4.99 12.64 -11.82
CA PRO A 162 4.58 11.35 -12.33
C PRO A 162 3.32 10.83 -11.60
N ILE A 163 2.43 10.21 -12.36
CA ILE A 163 1.35 9.37 -11.85
C ILE A 163 1.65 7.94 -12.31
N TYR A 164 1.63 7.02 -11.36
CA TYR A 164 1.96 5.61 -11.59
C TYR A 164 0.70 4.78 -11.73
N PHE A 165 0.80 3.74 -12.57
CA PHE A 165 -0.27 2.79 -12.83
C PHE A 165 0.29 1.37 -12.92
N ILE A 166 -0.46 0.41 -12.40
CA ILE A 166 -0.20 -1.02 -12.49
C ILE A 166 -1.51 -1.70 -12.88
N PRO A 167 -1.73 -2.01 -14.18
CA PRO A 167 -2.93 -2.71 -14.62
C PRO A 167 -2.97 -4.13 -14.04
N TRP A 168 -4.13 -4.58 -13.59
CA TRP A 168 -4.36 -5.94 -13.13
C TRP A 168 -5.78 -6.40 -13.46
N GLN A 169 -5.92 -7.32 -14.41
CA GLN A 169 -7.24 -7.73 -14.92
C GLN A 169 -8.07 -6.49 -15.34
N GLU A 170 -9.33 -6.39 -14.93
CA GLU A 170 -10.23 -5.25 -15.19
C GLU A 170 -9.98 -4.06 -14.23
N ARG A 171 -8.96 -4.15 -13.36
CA ARG A 171 -8.66 -3.17 -12.33
C ARG A 171 -7.42 -2.36 -12.69
N MET A 172 -7.44 -1.08 -12.31
CA MET A 172 -6.30 -0.20 -12.45
C MET A 172 -5.81 0.21 -11.07
N ILE A 173 -4.64 -0.29 -10.65
CA ILE A 173 -3.99 0.20 -9.43
C ILE A 173 -3.23 1.46 -9.81
N TRP A 174 -3.47 2.60 -9.16
CA TRP A 174 -2.88 3.86 -9.59
C TRP A 174 -2.60 4.83 -8.44
N GLY A 175 -1.96 5.95 -8.75
CA GLY A 175 -1.72 7.03 -7.79
C GLY A 175 -0.79 6.61 -6.66
N ALA A 176 -1.15 6.96 -5.42
CA ALA A 176 -0.31 6.70 -4.25
C ALA A 176 -0.07 5.19 -4.01
N THR A 177 -1.10 4.36 -4.22
CA THR A 177 -0.99 2.90 -4.10
C THR A 177 0.05 2.34 -5.08
N ALA A 178 -0.04 2.71 -6.36
CA ALA A 178 0.93 2.28 -7.37
C ALA A 178 2.34 2.86 -7.12
N ALA A 179 2.45 4.09 -6.62
CA ALA A 179 3.73 4.70 -6.26
C ALA A 179 4.45 3.92 -5.14
N MET A 180 3.71 3.58 -4.08
CA MET A 180 4.24 2.79 -2.96
C MET A 180 4.61 1.37 -3.38
N LEU A 181 3.84 0.74 -4.28
CA LEU A 181 4.20 -0.56 -4.86
C LEU A 181 5.44 -0.48 -5.75
N ARG A 182 5.63 0.61 -6.48
CA ARG A 182 6.83 0.86 -7.27
C ARG A 182 8.06 1.06 -6.36
N ASN A 183 7.91 1.80 -5.27
CA ASN A 183 8.95 1.90 -4.23
C ASN A 183 9.29 0.54 -3.63
N LEU A 184 8.30 -0.31 -3.35
CA LEU A 184 8.53 -1.69 -2.90
C LEU A 184 9.30 -2.50 -3.96
N SER A 185 8.93 -2.39 -5.24
CA SER A 185 9.65 -3.05 -6.34
C SER A 185 11.11 -2.63 -6.41
N HIS A 186 11.41 -1.33 -6.25
CA HIS A 186 12.77 -0.82 -6.21
C HIS A 186 13.56 -1.27 -4.98
N HIS A 187 12.87 -1.47 -3.85
CA HIS A 187 13.45 -1.97 -2.62
C HIS A 187 13.82 -3.46 -2.72
N ILE A 188 12.93 -4.27 -3.30
CA ILE A 188 13.08 -5.72 -3.41
C ILE A 188 14.00 -6.13 -4.57
N HIS A 189 13.80 -5.55 -5.76
CA HIS A 189 14.60 -5.81 -6.96
C HIS A 189 15.30 -4.51 -7.40
N PRO A 190 16.38 -4.07 -6.74
CA PRO A 190 17.09 -2.84 -7.08
C PRO A 190 17.65 -2.84 -8.51
#